data_AF-A0AAV2Q8J6-F1
#
_entry.id   AF-A0AAV2Q8J6-F1
#
_cell.length_a   1.000
_cell.length_b   1.000
_cell.length_c   1.000
_cell.angle_alpha   90.00
_cell.angle_beta   90.00
_cell.angle_gamma   90.00
#
_symmetry.space_group_name_H-M   'P 1'
#
loop_
_entity.id
_entity.type
_entity.pdbx_description
1 polymer ?
#
loop_
_entity_poly.entity_id
_entity_poly.type
_entity_poly.pdbx_seq_one_letter_code
_entity_poly.pdbx_strand_id
1 'polypeptide(L)'
;ISELDKPNPFAEPSPFGITESTTLEEMAEQFESEVDISGIDKVLLLQRLWENTNLGGFGGLRLAEKFKLPFNKESAKSAVEKDIDYFDGKPIKCDISGDLAFSRLYDRDSSKPFKDIVKEIRIEMSELNKVD
;
A
#
# COMPACT_ATOMS: atom_id res chain seq x y z
N ILE A 1 51.61 -14.83 29.25
CA ILE A 1 50.21 -15.29 29.21
C ILE A 1 49.50 -14.49 30.30
N SER A 2 48.86 -13.39 29.91
CA SER A 2 48.29 -12.39 30.82
C SER A 2 46.84 -12.74 31.18
N GLU A 3 46.55 -12.69 32.48
CA GLU A 3 45.30 -13.05 33.14
C GLU A 3 44.13 -12.11 32.84
N LEU A 4 43.49 -12.25 31.67
CA LEU A 4 42.32 -11.43 31.29
C LEU A 4 41.16 -12.27 30.73
N ASP A 5 40.90 -13.42 31.35
CA ASP A 5 39.74 -14.25 31.01
C ASP A 5 39.11 -14.89 32.25
N LYS A 6 38.55 -14.04 33.12
CA LYS A 6 37.61 -14.50 34.15
C LYS A 6 36.24 -13.87 33.86
N PRO A 7 35.19 -14.66 33.66
CA PRO A 7 33.86 -14.14 33.38
C PRO A 7 33.36 -13.33 34.59
N ASN A 8 32.77 -12.16 34.32
CA ASN A 8 32.17 -11.30 35.33
C ASN A 8 30.95 -12.00 35.95
N PRO A 9 30.95 -12.30 37.27
CA PRO A 9 29.83 -12.98 37.93
C PRO A 9 28.59 -12.09 38.13
N PHE A 10 28.65 -10.82 37.73
CA PHE A 10 27.54 -9.85 37.83
C PHE A 10 26.95 -9.43 36.49
N ALA A 11 27.24 -10.15 35.39
CA ALA A 11 26.53 -9.93 34.14
C ALA A 11 25.10 -10.48 34.27
N GLU A 12 24.12 -9.59 34.46
CA GLU A 12 22.71 -9.96 34.37
C GLU A 12 22.41 -10.49 32.95
N PRO A 13 21.58 -11.54 32.81
CA PRO A 13 21.16 -11.98 31.49
C PRO A 13 20.35 -10.86 30.83
N SER A 14 20.77 -10.45 29.63
CA SER A 14 19.97 -9.58 28.76
C SER A 14 18.56 -10.18 28.62
N PRO A 15 17.48 -9.41 28.86
CA PRO A 15 16.10 -9.90 28.69
C PRO A 15 15.77 -10.15 27.21
N PHE A 16 16.64 -9.76 26.30
CA PHE A 16 16.55 -10.09 24.89
C PHE A 16 17.50 -11.24 24.58
N GLY A 17 16.98 -12.46 24.72
CA GLY A 17 17.53 -13.61 24.04
C GLY A 17 17.33 -13.41 22.54
N ILE A 18 18.33 -12.81 21.89
CA ILE A 18 18.40 -12.82 20.43
C ILE A 18 18.87 -14.22 20.06
N THR A 19 17.94 -15.15 19.90
CA THR A 19 18.22 -16.41 19.22
C THR A 19 18.42 -16.06 17.75
N GLU A 20 19.63 -16.31 17.24
CA GLU A 20 20.09 -16.07 15.86
C GLU A 20 19.39 -16.97 14.81
N SER A 21 18.07 -17.09 14.86
CA SER A 21 17.29 -17.81 13.85
C SER A 21 15.93 -17.13 13.68
N THR A 22 15.91 -15.84 13.36
CA THR A 22 14.78 -15.29 12.61
C THR A 22 15.05 -15.65 11.16
N THR A 23 14.34 -16.65 10.66
CA THR A 23 14.51 -17.09 9.27
C THR A 23 14.12 -15.95 8.33
N LEU A 24 14.85 -15.80 7.21
CA LEU A 24 14.48 -14.81 6.17
C LEU A 24 13.05 -15.03 5.65
N GLU A 25 12.50 -16.24 5.83
CA GLU A 25 11.11 -16.61 5.53
C GLU A 25 10.10 -15.96 6.48
N GLU A 26 10.40 -15.80 7.77
CA GLU A 26 9.55 -15.09 8.73
C GLU A 26 9.61 -13.56 8.56
N MET A 27 10.73 -13.04 8.04
CA MET A 27 10.83 -11.62 7.63
C MET A 27 10.03 -11.32 6.34
N ALA A 28 9.67 -12.35 5.56
CA ALA A 28 8.84 -12.20 4.37
C ALA A 28 7.34 -12.09 4.67
N GLU A 29 6.92 -12.34 5.92
CA GLU A 29 5.50 -12.36 6.33
C GLU A 29 4.89 -10.95 6.57
N GLN A 30 5.56 -9.89 6.11
CA GLN A 30 5.01 -8.52 6.05
C GLN A 30 5.18 -7.85 4.68
N PHE A 31 5.54 -8.60 3.63
CA PHE A 31 5.43 -8.07 2.28
C PHE A 31 4.00 -8.23 1.80
N GLU A 32 3.25 -7.13 1.83
CA GLU A 32 2.03 -7.02 1.05
C GLU A 32 2.34 -7.46 -0.38
N SER A 33 1.67 -8.51 -0.84
CA SER A 33 1.92 -9.14 -2.13
C SER A 33 1.79 -8.13 -3.26
N GLU A 34 2.83 -7.99 -4.09
CA GLU A 34 2.76 -7.22 -5.34
C GLU A 34 1.54 -7.65 -6.15
N VAL A 35 0.75 -6.67 -6.60
CA VAL A 35 -0.42 -6.90 -7.44
C VAL A 35 -0.09 -6.50 -8.87
N ASP A 36 -0.23 -7.45 -9.80
CA ASP A 36 -0.09 -7.17 -11.22
C ASP A 36 -1.24 -6.28 -11.71
N ILE A 37 -0.87 -5.14 -12.28
CA ILE A 37 -1.74 -4.11 -12.86
C ILE A 37 -1.34 -3.79 -14.31
N SER A 38 -0.59 -4.68 -14.96
CA SER A 38 -0.26 -4.58 -16.39
C SER A 38 -1.53 -4.54 -17.24
N GLY A 39 -1.51 -3.69 -18.28
CA GLY A 39 -2.62 -3.52 -19.21
C GLY A 39 -3.87 -2.81 -18.67
N ILE A 40 -3.89 -2.41 -17.38
CA ILE A 40 -4.97 -1.62 -16.80
C ILE A 40 -4.71 -0.13 -17.02
N ASP A 41 -5.75 0.62 -17.42
CA ASP A 41 -5.71 2.08 -17.46
C ASP A 41 -5.47 2.65 -16.04
N LYS A 42 -4.34 3.32 -15.85
CA LYS A 42 -3.91 3.79 -14.52
C LYS A 42 -4.82 4.90 -13.97
N VAL A 43 -5.41 5.71 -14.84
CA VAL A 43 -6.34 6.77 -14.42
C VAL A 43 -7.64 6.16 -13.92
N LEU A 44 -8.15 5.13 -14.59
CA LEU A 44 -9.29 4.33 -14.15
C LEU A 44 -8.99 3.64 -12.82
N LEU A 45 -7.81 3.02 -12.69
CA LEU A 45 -7.39 2.40 -11.43
C LEU A 45 -7.37 3.43 -10.30
N LEU A 46 -6.70 4.58 -10.50
CA LEU A 46 -6.65 5.66 -9.51
C LEU A 46 -8.05 6.16 -9.14
N GLN A 47 -8.97 6.28 -10.11
CA GLN A 47 -10.35 6.65 -9.85
C GLN A 47 -11.04 5.65 -8.92
N ARG A 48 -10.95 4.34 -9.22
CA ARG A 48 -11.56 3.30 -8.38
C ARG A 48 -10.94 3.25 -6.99
N LEU A 49 -9.63 3.42 -6.88
CA LEU A 49 -8.94 3.50 -5.60
C LEU A 49 -9.48 4.68 -4.79
N TRP A 50 -9.55 5.87 -5.38
CA TRP A 50 -10.07 7.09 -4.76
C TRP A 50 -11.53 6.96 -4.31
N GLU A 51 -12.38 6.32 -5.11
CA GLU A 51 -13.80 6.06 -4.77
C GLU A 51 -13.94 5.17 -3.53
N ASN A 52 -13.06 4.17 -3.37
CA ASN A 52 -13.12 3.20 -2.26
C ASN A 52 -12.27 3.59 -1.04
N THR A 53 -11.41 4.61 -1.13
CA THR A 53 -10.65 5.14 0.00
C THR A 53 -11.55 5.89 0.98
N ASN A 54 -11.43 5.55 2.26
CA ASN A 54 -12.07 6.28 3.35
C ASN A 54 -11.26 7.55 3.67
N LEU A 55 -11.94 8.63 4.03
CA LEU A 55 -11.25 9.84 4.49
C LEU A 55 -10.66 9.58 5.88
N GLY A 56 -9.36 9.27 5.92
CA GLY A 56 -8.62 9.03 7.16
C GLY A 56 -8.65 10.23 8.11
N GLY A 57 -8.86 9.96 9.40
CA GLY A 57 -9.18 10.92 10.47
C GLY A 57 -8.09 11.91 10.90
N PHE A 58 -7.53 12.71 9.99
CA PHE A 58 -6.82 13.93 10.34
C PHE A 58 -7.65 15.16 9.94
N GLY A 59 -7.84 16.09 10.88
CA GLY A 59 -8.86 17.16 10.87
C GLY A 59 -8.89 18.12 9.67
N GLY A 60 -7.98 18.01 8.71
CA GLY A 60 -8.05 18.72 7.41
C GLY A 60 -8.94 18.05 6.36
N LEU A 61 -9.21 16.73 6.46
CA LEU A 61 -9.92 15.95 5.43
C LEU A 61 -11.46 16.01 5.49
N ARG A 62 -12.06 16.51 6.59
CA ARG A 62 -13.52 16.71 6.68
C ARG A 62 -14.05 17.75 5.66
N LEU A 63 -13.17 18.54 5.07
CA LEU A 63 -13.51 19.54 4.07
C LEU A 63 -13.87 18.87 2.72
N ALA A 64 -13.11 17.88 2.28
CA ALA A 64 -13.37 17.19 1.01
C ALA A 64 -14.72 16.45 1.02
N GLU A 65 -15.10 15.86 2.15
CA GLU A 65 -16.41 15.23 2.35
C GLU A 65 -17.55 16.25 2.32
N LYS A 66 -17.34 17.41 2.96
CA LYS A 66 -18.31 18.51 2.98
C LYS A 66 -18.54 19.10 1.60
N PHE A 67 -17.52 19.11 0.74
CA PHE A 67 -17.57 19.70 -0.60
C PHE A 67 -17.77 18.70 -1.74
N LYS A 68 -17.82 17.38 -1.47
CA LYS A 68 -17.95 16.32 -2.47
C LYS A 68 -17.11 16.60 -3.72
N LEU A 69 -15.84 16.91 -3.51
CA LEU A 69 -14.97 17.30 -4.62
C LEU A 69 -14.94 16.16 -5.66
N PRO A 70 -15.23 16.45 -6.94
CA PRO A 70 -15.21 15.43 -7.98
C PRO A 70 -13.77 15.00 -8.27
N PHE A 71 -13.61 13.75 -8.70
CA PHE A 71 -12.32 13.23 -9.17
C PHE A 71 -11.79 14.05 -10.36
N ASN A 72 -10.60 14.61 -10.25
CA ASN A 72 -9.98 15.38 -11.33
C ASN A 72 -9.15 14.48 -12.27
N LYS A 73 -9.72 14.11 -13.41
CA LYS A 73 -9.04 13.28 -14.42
C LYS A 73 -7.77 13.92 -15.00
N GLU A 74 -7.68 15.25 -15.07
CA GLU A 74 -6.50 15.92 -15.62
C GLU A 74 -5.32 15.84 -14.64
N SER A 75 -5.57 16.12 -13.36
CA SER A 75 -4.59 15.94 -12.29
C SER A 75 -4.16 14.48 -12.17
N ALA A 76 -5.09 13.54 -12.35
CA ALA A 76 -4.83 12.11 -12.27
C ALA A 76 -3.75 11.64 -13.25
N LYS A 77 -3.73 12.18 -14.49
CA LYS A 77 -2.72 11.81 -15.50
C LYS A 77 -1.29 12.02 -15.02
N SER A 78 -1.04 13.10 -14.28
CA SER A 78 0.29 13.38 -13.72
C SER A 78 0.56 12.65 -12.40
N ALA A 79 -0.50 12.28 -11.67
CA ALA A 79 -0.39 11.59 -10.40
C ALA A 79 0.02 10.12 -10.59
N VAL A 80 -0.52 9.47 -11.62
CA VAL A 80 -0.25 8.05 -11.90
C VAL A 80 1.20 7.77 -12.35
N GLU A 81 2.01 8.79 -12.63
CA GLU A 81 3.41 8.63 -13.08
C GLU A 81 4.41 8.49 -11.93
N LYS A 82 3.95 8.49 -10.67
CA LYS A 82 4.79 8.45 -9.46
C LYS A 82 4.06 7.81 -8.29
N ASP A 83 4.79 7.56 -7.19
CA ASP A 83 4.20 7.17 -5.90
C ASP A 83 3.19 8.22 -5.41
N ILE A 84 2.02 7.74 -4.97
CA ILE A 84 0.88 8.59 -4.62
C ILE A 84 0.60 8.47 -3.13
N ASP A 85 1.04 9.44 -2.32
CA ASP A 85 0.63 9.50 -0.91
C ASP A 85 -0.84 9.92 -0.76
N TYR A 86 -1.21 11.00 -1.46
CA TYR A 86 -2.56 11.58 -1.44
C TYR A 86 -2.98 12.02 -2.85
N PHE A 87 -4.25 11.78 -3.19
CA PHE A 87 -4.87 12.30 -4.40
C PHE A 87 -6.22 12.95 -4.09
N ASP A 88 -6.41 14.20 -4.50
CA ASP A 88 -7.62 15.00 -4.24
C ASP A 88 -8.13 14.89 -2.78
N GLY A 89 -7.19 14.96 -1.83
CA GLY A 89 -7.49 14.93 -0.40
C GLY A 89 -7.75 13.53 0.18
N LYS A 90 -7.55 12.45 -0.58
CA LYS A 90 -7.69 11.07 -0.08
C LYS A 90 -6.34 10.35 0.02
N PRO A 91 -6.10 9.57 1.09
CA PRO A 91 -4.88 8.77 1.23
C PRO A 91 -4.92 7.58 0.27
N ILE A 92 -4.11 7.63 -0.78
CA ILE A 92 -3.98 6.51 -1.72
C ILE A 92 -2.85 5.60 -1.25
N LYS A 93 -1.67 6.16 -1.01
CA LYS A 93 -0.48 5.48 -0.45
C LYS A 93 -0.11 4.22 -1.21
N CYS A 94 -0.07 4.32 -2.53
CA CYS A 94 0.42 3.28 -3.41
C CYS A 94 1.10 3.86 -4.64
N ASP A 95 2.08 3.13 -5.15
CA ASP A 95 2.67 3.38 -6.46
C ASP A 95 1.96 2.51 -7.51
N ILE A 96 1.41 3.16 -8.53
CA ILE A 96 0.72 2.52 -9.66
C ILE A 96 1.33 2.90 -11.01
N SER A 97 2.54 3.49 -11.00
CA SER A 97 3.23 3.99 -12.19
C SER A 97 3.79 2.86 -13.07
N GLY A 98 4.09 1.71 -12.47
CA GLY A 98 4.58 0.51 -13.16
C GLY A 98 3.50 -0.52 -13.45
N ASP A 99 3.95 -1.73 -13.80
CA ASP A 99 3.08 -2.89 -14.03
C ASP A 99 2.76 -3.66 -12.75
N LEU A 100 3.53 -3.46 -11.68
CA LEU A 100 3.30 -4.03 -10.37
C LEU A 100 3.02 -2.88 -9.39
N ALA A 101 2.07 -3.11 -8.49
CA ALA A 101 1.72 -2.16 -7.45
C ALA A 101 1.74 -2.82 -6.07
N PHE A 102 2.21 -2.05 -5.09
CA PHE A 102 2.13 -2.41 -3.68
C PHE A 102 0.98 -1.63 -3.04
N SER A 103 0.12 -2.33 -2.32
CA SER A 103 -0.97 -1.71 -1.56
C SER A 103 -0.49 -0.86 -0.38
N ARG A 104 0.83 -0.80 -0.10
CA ARG A 104 1.57 -0.24 1.05
C ARG A 104 0.76 0.14 2.30
N LEU A 105 -0.11 1.14 2.20
CA LEU A 105 -1.04 1.57 3.27
C LEU A 105 -2.46 1.87 2.77
N TYR A 106 -2.74 1.69 1.48
CA TYR A 106 -4.05 1.82 0.85
C TYR A 106 -5.09 0.97 1.59
N ASP A 107 -4.83 -0.33 1.75
CA ASP A 107 -5.80 -1.29 2.30
C ASP A 107 -6.28 -0.87 3.69
N ARG A 108 -5.37 -0.32 4.52
CA ARG A 108 -5.67 0.20 5.86
C ARG A 108 -6.64 1.38 5.85
N ASP A 109 -6.53 2.27 4.88
CA ASP A 109 -7.31 3.50 4.79
C ASP A 109 -8.50 3.35 3.79
N SER A 110 -8.78 2.13 3.30
CA SER A 110 -9.80 1.83 2.29
C SER A 110 -10.97 1.02 2.84
N SER A 111 -12.10 1.07 2.12
CA SER A 111 -13.26 0.19 2.38
C SER A 111 -13.22 -1.12 1.59
N LYS A 112 -12.30 -1.23 0.61
CA LYS A 112 -12.15 -2.39 -0.26
C LYS A 112 -10.66 -2.63 -0.53
N PRO A 113 -10.16 -3.88 -0.41
CA PRO A 113 -8.76 -4.21 -0.70
C PRO A 113 -8.36 -3.86 -2.14
N PHE A 114 -7.12 -3.42 -2.31
CA PHE A 114 -6.53 -3.07 -3.61
C PHE A 114 -6.69 -4.19 -4.65
N LYS A 115 -6.38 -5.42 -4.24
CA LYS A 115 -6.47 -6.62 -5.10
C LYS A 115 -7.88 -6.87 -5.63
N ASP A 116 -8.92 -6.56 -4.85
CA ASP A 116 -10.30 -6.81 -5.23
C ASP A 116 -10.75 -5.76 -6.26
N ILE A 117 -10.30 -4.52 -6.12
CA ILE A 117 -10.51 -3.45 -7.11
C ILE A 117 -9.86 -3.83 -8.45
N VAL A 118 -8.61 -4.30 -8.44
CA VAL A 118 -7.92 -4.76 -9.66
C VAL A 118 -8.67 -5.91 -10.32
N LYS A 119 -9.16 -6.87 -9.53
CA LYS A 119 -9.93 -8.01 -10.04
C LYS A 119 -11.25 -7.57 -10.69
N GLU A 120 -11.98 -6.64 -10.08
CA GLU A 120 -13.21 -6.07 -10.63
C GLU A 120 -12.97 -5.42 -11.99
N ILE A 121 -11.94 -4.57 -12.09
CA ILE A 121 -11.57 -3.92 -13.35
C ILE A 121 -11.26 -4.97 -14.44
N ARG A 122 -10.51 -6.02 -14.10
CA ARG A 122 -10.18 -7.09 -15.06
C ARG A 122 -11.41 -7.87 -15.51
N ILE A 123 -12.36 -8.15 -14.61
CA ILE A 123 -13.63 -8.80 -14.97
C ILE A 123 -14.40 -7.90 -15.94
N GLU A 124 -14.57 -6.62 -15.63
CA GLU A 124 -15.28 -5.65 -16.48
C GLU A 124 -14.63 -5.55 -17.88
N MET A 125 -13.29 -5.46 -17.96
CA MET A 125 -12.57 -5.46 -19.24
C MET A 125 -12.80 -6.76 -20.03
N SER A 126 -12.85 -7.92 -19.36
CA SER A 126 -13.10 -9.21 -20.00
C SER A 126 -14.54 -9.36 -20.51
N GLU A 127 -15.50 -8.72 -19.85
CA GLU A 127 -16.91 -8.74 -20.25
C GLU A 127 -17.15 -7.82 -21.44
N LEU A 128 -16.53 -6.64 -21.47
CA LEU A 128 -16.58 -5.74 -22.62
C LEU A 128 -16.05 -6.41 -23.90
N ASN A 129 -14.93 -7.13 -23.79
CA ASN A 129 -14.33 -7.83 -24.93
C ASN A 129 -15.11 -9.05 -25.44
N LYS A 130 -16.18 -9.49 -24.75
CA LYS A 130 -17.04 -10.60 -25.20
C LYS A 130 -18.26 -10.13 -25.99
N VAL A 131 -18.51 -8.82 -26.04
CA VAL A 131 -19.69 -8.22 -26.68
C VAL A 131 -19.38 -7.76 -28.12
N ASP A 132 -18.10 -7.82 -28.52
CA ASP A 132 -17.61 -7.57 -29.89
C ASP A 132 -17.36 -8.89 -30.65
#